data_AF-A0A9E3FD79-F1
#
_entry.id   AF-A0A9E3FD79-F1
#
_cell.length_a   1.000
_cell.length_b   1.000
_cell.length_c   1.000
_cell.angle_alpha   90.00
_cell.angle_beta   90.00
_cell.angle_gamma   90.00
#
_symmetry.space_group_name_H-M   'P 1'
#
loop_
_entity.id
_entity.type
_entity.pdbx_description
1 polymer ?
#
loop_
_entity_poly.entity_id
_entity_poly.type
_entity_poly.pdbx_seq_one_letter_code
_entity_poly.pdbx_strand_id
1 'polypeptide(L)'
;MHEKPYGLHDEQFIGLLRDAYEESWKRKRLVAGKHRALVLMPFKDEFAKVYSLGIKEPLRELGYRCERIDELMFVGDVVQYLYDQLEHAGLIIADMTDLTPNVFYELGYADALKKAVILLTQTVGNVPFDLRARRFITYTDDLPQLKQDLIETVRSLEGSLEV
;
A
#
# COMPACT_ATOMS: atom_id res chain seq x y z
N MET A 1 -1.50 31.01 -47.17
CA MET A 1 -0.53 30.40 -46.24
C MET A 1 -0.95 30.78 -44.82
N HIS A 2 -1.49 29.84 -44.07
CA HIS A 2 -1.83 30.04 -42.66
C HIS A 2 -1.23 28.87 -41.90
N GLU A 3 -0.06 29.11 -41.30
CA GLU A 3 0.53 28.21 -40.31
C GLU A 3 -0.38 28.19 -39.08
N LYS A 4 -0.75 26.98 -38.64
CA LYS A 4 -1.35 26.79 -37.32
C LYS A 4 -0.25 27.00 -36.28
N PRO A 5 -0.42 27.86 -35.26
CA PRO A 5 0.62 28.05 -34.28
C PRO A 5 0.49 27.02 -33.15
N TYR A 6 1.65 26.57 -32.67
CA TYR A 6 1.88 25.73 -31.49
C TYR A 6 1.65 24.22 -31.66
N GLY A 7 2.71 23.55 -32.14
CA GLY A 7 2.87 22.11 -31.97
C GLY A 7 3.16 21.77 -30.50
N LEU A 8 2.40 20.81 -29.98
CA LEU A 8 2.63 20.12 -28.70
C LEU A 8 3.88 19.24 -28.79
N HIS A 9 5.05 19.85 -29.01
CA HIS A 9 6.34 19.14 -29.17
C HIS A 9 7.44 19.68 -28.27
N ASP A 10 7.12 20.63 -27.39
CA ASP A 10 8.08 21.09 -26.40
C ASP A 10 8.15 20.06 -25.26
N GLU A 11 9.21 19.26 -25.25
CA GLU A 11 9.46 18.25 -24.22
C GLU A 11 9.49 18.85 -22.82
N GLN A 12 9.86 20.14 -22.67
CA GLN A 12 9.83 20.81 -21.37
C GLN A 12 8.40 21.08 -20.91
N PHE A 13 7.51 21.48 -21.82
CA PHE A 13 6.10 21.72 -21.51
C PHE A 13 5.34 20.40 -21.26
N ILE A 14 5.63 19.35 -22.03
CA ILE A 14 5.09 18.00 -21.79
C ILE A 14 5.62 17.43 -20.47
N GLY A 15 6.90 17.65 -20.16
CA GLY A 15 7.49 17.29 -18.88
C GLY A 15 6.78 17.98 -17.72
N LEU A 16 6.60 19.30 -17.80
CA LEU A 16 5.90 20.09 -16.79
C LEU A 16 4.44 19.64 -16.59
N LEU A 17 3.72 19.35 -17.69
CA LEU A 17 2.35 18.83 -17.63
C LEU A 17 2.30 17.42 -17.05
N ARG A 18 3.26 16.55 -17.38
CA ARG A 18 3.35 15.20 -16.82
C ARG A 18 3.66 15.25 -15.33
N ASP A 19 4.58 16.12 -14.91
CA ASP A 19 4.97 16.25 -13.50
C ASP A 19 3.84 16.89 -12.68
N ALA A 20 3.20 17.94 -13.19
CA ALA A 20 2.01 18.54 -12.58
C ALA A 20 0.82 17.57 -12.55
N TYR A 21 0.64 16.76 -13.60
CA TYR A 21 -0.35 15.69 -13.60
C TYR A 21 0.02 14.63 -12.57
N GLU A 22 1.25 14.10 -12.55
CA GLU A 22 1.71 13.12 -11.55
C GLU A 22 1.54 13.63 -10.13
N GLU A 23 1.88 14.89 -9.85
CA GLU A 23 1.66 15.49 -8.53
C GLU A 23 0.19 15.67 -8.20
N SER A 24 -0.63 16.14 -9.15
CA SER A 24 -2.08 16.24 -9.00
C SER A 24 -2.71 14.87 -8.82
N TRP A 25 -2.20 13.84 -9.49
CA TRP A 25 -2.66 12.46 -9.45
C TRP A 25 -2.25 11.79 -8.15
N LYS A 26 -1.00 11.98 -7.68
CA LYS A 26 -0.52 11.57 -6.35
C LYS A 26 -1.37 12.22 -5.25
N ARG A 27 -1.59 13.54 -5.32
CA ARG A 27 -2.46 14.27 -4.37
C ARG A 27 -3.91 13.79 -4.43
N LYS A 28 -4.49 13.60 -5.63
CA LYS A 28 -5.86 13.10 -5.79
C LYS A 28 -6.02 11.66 -5.27
N ARG A 29 -5.04 10.77 -5.43
CA ARG A 29 -5.11 9.39 -4.88
C ARG A 29 -5.02 9.36 -3.36
N LEU A 30 -4.23 10.26 -2.76
CA LEU A 30 -4.15 10.42 -1.31
C LEU A 30 -5.43 11.05 -0.71
N VAL A 31 -6.06 11.97 -1.44
CA VAL A 31 -7.26 12.69 -0.96
C VAL A 31 -8.58 11.99 -1.31
N ALA A 32 -8.65 11.20 -2.40
CA ALA A 32 -9.88 10.52 -2.85
C ALA A 32 -10.03 9.09 -2.31
N GLY A 33 -9.00 8.51 -1.69
CA GLY A 33 -9.03 7.20 -1.02
C GLY A 33 -8.96 7.30 0.50
N LYS A 34 -9.49 8.39 1.09
CA LYS A 34 -9.37 8.68 2.53
C LYS A 34 -9.76 7.45 3.35
N HIS A 35 -8.71 6.87 3.92
CA HIS A 35 -8.71 5.75 4.83
C HIS A 35 -9.12 4.38 4.23
N ARG A 36 -8.65 3.99 3.04
CA ARG A 36 -8.69 2.57 2.64
C ARG A 36 -7.32 1.91 2.79
N ALA A 37 -7.25 0.90 3.65
CA ALA A 37 -6.06 0.07 3.84
C ALA A 37 -6.34 -1.34 3.29
N LEU A 38 -5.43 -1.85 2.46
CA LEU A 38 -5.48 -3.22 1.96
C LEU A 38 -4.37 -4.04 2.62
N VAL A 39 -4.72 -5.21 3.14
CA VAL A 39 -3.79 -6.13 3.80
C VAL A 39 -3.47 -7.29 2.87
N LEU A 40 -2.18 -7.45 2.59
CA LEU A 40 -1.58 -8.56 1.85
C LEU A 40 -0.96 -9.51 2.88
N MET A 41 -1.52 -10.69 3.05
CA MET A 41 -1.15 -11.59 4.14
C MET A 41 -1.49 -13.03 3.79
N PRO A 42 -0.72 -14.03 4.27
CA PRO A 42 -1.08 -15.44 4.11
C PRO A 42 -2.45 -15.76 4.70
N PHE A 43 -3.25 -16.57 4.00
CA PHE A 43 -4.58 -17.01 4.45
C PHE A 43 -4.45 -18.27 5.31
N LYS A 44 -3.85 -18.13 6.49
CA LYS A 44 -3.73 -19.22 7.47
C LYS A 44 -4.30 -18.79 8.82
N ASP A 45 -4.89 -19.73 9.55
CA ASP A 45 -5.54 -19.47 10.84
C ASP A 45 -4.61 -18.84 11.88
N GLU A 46 -3.32 -19.17 11.83
CA GLU A 46 -2.28 -18.59 12.69
C GLU A 46 -2.16 -17.06 12.55
N PHE A 47 -2.50 -16.50 11.39
CA PHE A 47 -2.50 -15.05 11.16
C PHE A 47 -3.83 -14.38 11.50
N ALA A 48 -4.88 -15.11 11.87
CA ALA A 48 -6.20 -14.54 12.10
C ALA A 48 -6.20 -13.48 13.23
N LYS A 49 -5.46 -13.72 14.32
CA LYS A 49 -5.33 -12.76 15.43
C LYS A 49 -4.47 -11.56 15.06
N VAL A 50 -3.36 -11.79 14.35
CA VAL A 50 -2.49 -10.73 13.85
C VAL A 50 -3.28 -9.80 12.93
N TYR A 51 -4.06 -10.36 12.00
CA TYR A 51 -4.92 -9.60 11.13
C TYR A 51 -5.99 -8.82 11.88
N SER A 52 -6.84 -9.50 12.66
CA SER A 52 -8.01 -8.88 13.28
C SER A 52 -7.62 -7.87 14.37
N LEU A 53 -6.74 -8.25 15.29
CA LEU A 53 -6.37 -7.43 16.42
C LEU A 53 -5.13 -6.58 16.10
N GLY A 54 -4.08 -7.18 15.54
CA GLY A 54 -2.81 -6.47 15.32
C GLY A 54 -2.84 -5.43 14.20
N ILE A 55 -3.69 -5.62 13.18
CA ILE A 55 -3.69 -4.77 11.97
C ILE A 55 -5.02 -4.04 11.80
N LYS A 56 -6.14 -4.78 11.77
CA LYS A 56 -7.46 -4.23 11.42
C LYS A 56 -7.98 -3.26 12.49
N GLU A 57 -7.91 -3.63 13.77
CA GLU A 57 -8.31 -2.75 14.88
C GLU A 57 -7.57 -1.40 14.91
N PRO A 58 -6.23 -1.33 14.99
CA PRO A 58 -5.52 -0.05 15.06
C PRO A 58 -5.72 0.81 13.81
N LEU A 59 -5.81 0.20 12.63
CA LEU A 59 -6.13 0.94 11.41
C LEU A 59 -7.54 1.54 11.46
N ARG A 60 -8.53 0.80 11.97
CA ARG A 60 -9.89 1.32 12.17
C ARG A 60 -9.94 2.46 13.19
N GLU A 61 -9.13 2.39 14.25
CA GLU A 61 -8.98 3.48 15.23
C GLU A 61 -8.43 4.76 14.58
N LEU A 62 -7.58 4.62 13.57
CA LEU A 62 -7.07 5.72 12.74
C LEU A 62 -8.03 6.13 11.60
N GLY A 63 -9.24 5.58 11.57
CA GLY A 63 -10.26 5.91 10.58
C GLY A 63 -10.22 5.07 9.31
N TYR A 64 -9.31 4.09 9.19
CA TYR A 64 -9.18 3.22 8.00
C TYR A 64 -10.25 2.13 7.92
N ARG A 65 -10.93 2.08 6.77
CA ARG A 65 -11.52 0.86 6.22
C ARG A 65 -10.40 -0.08 5.81
N CYS A 66 -10.08 -0.99 6.72
CA CYS A 66 -9.07 -2.01 6.54
C CYS A 66 -9.70 -3.33 6.05
N GLU A 67 -9.24 -3.82 4.91
CA GLU A 67 -9.75 -5.02 4.24
C GLU A 67 -8.60 -5.94 3.88
N ARG A 68 -8.80 -7.26 4.02
CA ARG A 68 -7.88 -8.26 3.47
C ARG A 68 -8.48 -8.79 2.17
N ILE A 69 -7.62 -9.12 1.21
CA ILE A 69 -8.06 -9.44 -0.15
C ILE A 69 -9.06 -10.62 -0.22
N ASP A 70 -8.96 -11.60 0.67
CA ASP A 70 -9.86 -12.76 0.78
C ASP A 70 -11.23 -12.43 1.41
N GLU A 71 -11.34 -11.35 2.20
CA GLU A 71 -12.64 -10.88 2.70
C GLU A 71 -13.51 -10.26 1.60
N LEU A 72 -12.90 -9.97 0.45
CA LEU A 72 -13.55 -9.30 -0.65
C LEU A 72 -14.24 -10.36 -1.54
N MET A 73 -15.53 -10.56 -1.31
CA MET A 73 -16.34 -11.40 -2.19
C MET A 73 -16.37 -10.82 -3.61
N PHE A 74 -15.95 -11.60 -4.61
CA PHE A 74 -16.10 -11.23 -6.01
C PHE A 74 -16.60 -12.42 -6.85
N VAL A 75 -17.24 -12.10 -7.97
CA VAL A 75 -17.65 -13.04 -9.03
C VAL A 75 -17.07 -12.49 -10.32
N GLY A 76 -16.11 -13.18 -10.95
CA GLY A 76 -15.42 -12.70 -12.17
C GLY A 76 -13.93 -13.02 -12.20
N ASP A 77 -13.13 -12.17 -12.84
CA ASP A 77 -11.66 -12.29 -12.89
C ASP A 77 -11.04 -11.79 -11.58
N VAL A 78 -10.48 -12.73 -10.83
CA VAL A 78 -9.83 -12.50 -9.53
C VAL A 78 -8.69 -11.49 -9.64
N VAL A 79 -7.93 -11.56 -10.73
CA VAL A 79 -6.69 -10.82 -10.91
C VAL A 79 -7.01 -9.37 -11.23
N GLN A 80 -7.96 -9.13 -12.13
CA GLN A 80 -8.41 -7.76 -12.41
C GLN A 80 -9.00 -7.11 -11.17
N TYR A 81 -9.80 -7.84 -10.40
CA TYR A 81 -10.36 -7.32 -9.15
C TYR A 81 -9.26 -6.95 -8.15
N LEU A 82 -8.25 -7.81 -7.96
CA LEU A 82 -7.08 -7.55 -7.13
C LEU A 82 -6.36 -6.27 -7.55
N TYR A 83 -6.11 -6.09 -8.85
CA TYR A 83 -5.48 -4.87 -9.36
C TYR A 83 -6.32 -3.63 -9.05
N ASP A 84 -7.63 -3.69 -9.26
CA ASP A 84 -8.52 -2.58 -8.92
C ASP A 84 -8.44 -2.26 -7.42
N GLN A 85 -8.39 -3.27 -6.54
CA GLN A 85 -8.26 -3.03 -5.10
C GLN A 85 -6.94 -2.37 -4.74
N LEU A 86 -5.83 -2.87 -5.31
CA LEU A 86 -4.51 -2.29 -5.13
C LEU A 86 -4.48 -0.85 -5.64
N GLU A 87 -5.02 -0.57 -6.83
CA GLU A 87 -5.09 0.77 -7.43
C GLU A 87 -5.89 1.78 -6.61
N HIS A 88 -6.93 1.35 -5.91
CA HIS A 88 -7.78 2.22 -5.09
C HIS A 88 -7.38 2.29 -3.61
N ALA A 89 -6.50 1.41 -3.13
CA ALA A 89 -5.98 1.47 -1.76
C ALA A 89 -5.07 2.70 -1.56
N GLY A 90 -5.26 3.41 -0.44
CA GLY A 90 -4.38 4.51 -0.02
C GLY A 90 -3.16 4.01 0.74
N LEU A 91 -3.32 2.91 1.49
CA LEU A 91 -2.29 2.27 2.29
C LEU A 91 -2.29 0.76 2.03
N ILE A 92 -1.10 0.18 1.92
CA ILE A 92 -0.90 -1.27 1.84
C ILE A 92 -0.16 -1.73 3.10
N ILE A 93 -0.67 -2.77 3.74
CA ILE A 93 0.05 -3.52 4.78
C ILE A 93 0.43 -4.87 4.18
N ALA A 94 1.71 -5.21 4.13
CA ALA A 94 2.15 -6.49 3.58
C ALA A 94 2.90 -7.31 4.63
N ASP A 95 2.35 -8.47 4.96
CA ASP A 95 2.95 -9.42 5.90
C ASP A 95 3.74 -10.49 5.15
N MET A 96 5.06 -10.47 5.34
CA MET A 96 5.99 -11.31 4.61
C MET A 96 6.60 -12.42 5.48
N THR A 97 6.01 -12.69 6.64
CA THR A 97 6.52 -13.66 7.61
C THR A 97 6.82 -15.03 6.99
N ASP A 98 5.89 -15.54 6.18
CA ASP A 98 5.97 -16.87 5.58
C ASP A 98 6.57 -16.90 4.17
N LEU A 99 7.02 -15.76 3.66
CA LEU A 99 7.54 -15.66 2.29
C LEU A 99 6.55 -16.20 1.23
N THR A 100 5.26 -15.94 1.40
CA THR A 100 4.22 -16.45 0.50
C THR A 100 4.33 -15.78 -0.89
N PRO A 101 4.43 -16.55 -2.00
CA PRO A 101 4.61 -15.99 -3.35
C PRO A 101 3.58 -14.95 -3.76
N ASN A 102 2.31 -15.17 -3.41
CA ASN A 102 1.23 -14.23 -3.74
C ASN A 102 1.43 -12.86 -3.09
N VAL A 103 1.88 -12.82 -1.83
CA VAL A 103 2.15 -11.55 -1.13
C VAL A 103 3.27 -10.79 -1.83
N PHE A 104 4.32 -11.47 -2.30
CA PHE A 104 5.40 -10.80 -3.06
C PHE A 104 4.94 -10.29 -4.41
N TYR A 105 4.09 -11.06 -5.10
CA TYR A 105 3.52 -10.64 -6.38
C TYR A 105 2.68 -9.36 -6.22
N GLU A 106 1.79 -9.35 -5.23
CA GLU A 106 0.92 -8.22 -4.89
C GLU A 106 1.74 -7.00 -4.43
N LEU A 107 2.77 -7.23 -3.60
CA LEU A 107 3.70 -6.20 -3.15
C LEU A 107 4.47 -5.59 -4.33
N GLY A 108 4.98 -6.41 -5.25
CA GLY A 108 5.67 -5.93 -6.44
C GLY A 108 4.78 -5.04 -7.31
N TYR A 109 3.50 -5.39 -7.45
CA TYR A 109 2.52 -4.56 -8.15
C TYR A 109 2.22 -3.26 -7.39
N ALA A 110 2.06 -3.32 -6.07
CA ALA A 110 1.89 -2.13 -5.23
C ALA A 110 3.08 -1.16 -5.32
N ASP A 111 4.30 -1.69 -5.34
CA ASP A 111 5.52 -0.92 -5.52
C ASP A 111 5.56 -0.26 -6.92
N ALA A 112 5.19 -1.00 -7.98
CA ALA A 112 5.08 -0.44 -9.33
C ALA A 112 4.07 0.71 -9.41
N LEU A 113 2.96 0.62 -8.64
CA LEU A 113 1.97 1.67 -8.49
C LEU A 113 2.40 2.81 -7.54
N LYS A 114 3.60 2.76 -6.95
CA LYS A 114 4.12 3.71 -5.96
C LYS A 114 3.15 3.92 -4.78
N LYS A 115 2.63 2.82 -4.24
CA LYS A 115 1.73 2.85 -3.07
C LYS A 115 2.50 3.16 -1.79
N ALA A 116 1.81 3.73 -0.81
CA ALA A 116 2.31 3.74 0.56
C ALA A 116 2.22 2.32 1.11
N VAL A 117 3.36 1.75 1.51
CA VAL A 117 3.45 0.35 1.97
C VAL A 117 4.12 0.31 3.34
N ILE A 118 3.48 -0.37 4.29
CA ILE A 118 4.08 -0.78 5.56
C ILE A 118 4.32 -2.29 5.48
N LEU A 119 5.55 -2.70 5.77
CA LEU A 119 5.95 -4.10 5.74
C LEU A 119 5.97 -4.68 7.15
N LEU A 120 5.40 -5.87 7.31
CA LEU A 120 5.41 -6.64 8.55
C LEU A 120 6.20 -7.94 8.35
N THR A 121 6.86 -8.40 9.41
CA THR A 121 7.48 -9.73 9.45
C THR A 121 7.70 -10.18 10.90
N GLN A 122 7.60 -11.48 11.17
CA GLN A 122 8.08 -12.04 12.44
C GLN A 122 9.57 -12.37 12.43
N THR A 123 10.22 -12.41 11.27
CA THR A 123 11.62 -12.83 11.16
C THR A 123 12.33 -12.07 10.05
N VAL A 124 13.05 -11.00 10.43
CA VAL A 124 13.82 -10.16 9.50
C VAL A 124 14.84 -10.97 8.69
N GLY A 125 15.43 -12.02 9.28
CA GLY A 125 16.42 -12.87 8.60
C GLY A 125 15.89 -13.58 7.35
N ASN A 126 14.57 -13.82 7.27
CA ASN A 126 13.94 -14.51 6.16
C ASN A 126 13.61 -13.57 4.99
N VAL A 127 13.61 -12.25 5.21
CA VAL A 127 13.24 -11.28 4.19
C VAL A 127 14.26 -11.31 3.03
N PRO A 128 13.82 -11.35 1.76
CA PRO A 128 14.71 -11.29 0.60
C PRO A 128 15.61 -10.05 0.60
N PHE A 129 16.84 -10.18 0.11
CA PHE A 129 17.85 -9.12 0.21
C PHE A 129 17.37 -7.79 -0.41
N ASP A 130 16.62 -7.84 -1.52
CA ASP A 130 16.07 -6.67 -2.22
C ASP A 130 15.14 -5.83 -1.33
N LEU A 131 14.47 -6.47 -0.38
CA LEU A 131 13.54 -5.79 0.51
C LEU A 131 14.21 -5.37 1.82
N ARG A 132 15.28 -6.03 2.27
CA ARG A 132 15.91 -5.79 3.60
C ARG A 132 16.32 -4.35 3.89
N ALA A 133 16.57 -3.53 2.87
CA ALA A 133 16.87 -2.11 3.03
C ALA A 133 15.65 -1.26 3.41
N ARG A 134 14.43 -1.78 3.22
CA ARG A 134 13.18 -1.14 3.61
C ARG A 134 13.00 -1.22 5.12
N ARG A 135 12.15 -0.34 5.64
CA ARG A 135 11.76 -0.37 7.04
C ARG A 135 10.60 -1.37 7.21
N PHE A 136 10.68 -2.17 8.27
CA PHE A 136 9.67 -3.15 8.63
C PHE A 136 9.24 -2.92 10.08
N ILE A 137 8.00 -3.23 10.39
CA ILE A 137 7.60 -3.52 11.76
C ILE A 137 7.88 -5.01 11.98
N THR A 138 8.74 -5.30 12.95
CA THR A 138 9.00 -6.68 13.36
C THR A 138 8.08 -6.98 14.54
N TYR A 139 7.32 -8.06 14.47
CA TYR A 139 6.37 -8.40 15.52
C TYR A 139 6.53 -9.85 15.98
N THR A 140 6.05 -10.13 17.17
CA THR A 140 5.93 -11.48 17.73
C THR A 140 4.46 -11.71 18.10
N ASP A 141 4.15 -12.71 18.93
CA ASP A 141 2.79 -12.90 19.45
C ASP A 141 2.32 -11.74 20.38
N ASP A 142 3.19 -10.75 20.65
CA ASP A 142 2.84 -9.49 21.34
C ASP A 142 2.11 -8.51 20.42
N LEU A 143 0.80 -8.69 20.31
CA LEU A 143 -0.07 -7.83 19.52
C LEU A 143 -0.16 -6.38 20.01
N PRO A 144 -0.15 -6.08 21.34
CA PRO A 144 -0.05 -4.70 21.82
C PRO A 144 1.10 -3.89 21.21
N GLN A 145 2.30 -4.47 21.12
CA GLN A 145 3.44 -3.77 20.51
C GLN A 145 3.22 -3.54 19.01
N LEU A 146 2.76 -4.57 18.28
CA LEU A 146 2.42 -4.44 16.86
C LEU A 146 1.40 -3.31 16.61
N LYS A 147 0.36 -3.21 17.45
CA LYS A 147 -0.63 -2.13 17.35
C LYS A 147 0.01 -0.76 17.49
N GLN A 148 0.87 -0.57 18.50
CA GLN A 148 1.54 0.71 18.74
C GLN A 148 2.47 1.09 17.59
N ASP A 149 3.33 0.16 17.16
CA ASP A 149 4.28 0.39 16.07
C ASP A 149 3.56 0.73 14.76
N LEU A 150 2.43 0.06 14.48
CA LEU A 150 1.62 0.32 13.30
C LEU A 150 0.99 1.71 13.37
N ILE A 151 0.43 2.10 14.51
CA ILE A 151 -0.17 3.43 14.69
C ILE A 151 0.87 4.53 14.49
N GLU A 152 2.03 4.40 15.11
CA GLU A 152 3.12 5.37 14.99
C GLU A 152 3.63 5.47 13.54
N THR A 153 3.78 4.34 12.87
CA THR A 153 4.24 4.30 11.48
C THR A 153 3.22 4.97 10.55
N VAL A 154 1.93 4.70 10.71
CA VAL A 154 0.87 5.35 9.90
C VAL A 154 0.85 6.85 10.13
N ARG A 155 0.89 7.31 11.38
CA ARG A 155 0.94 8.76 11.68
C ARG A 155 2.18 9.45 11.12
N SER A 156 3.33 8.78 11.16
CA SER A 156 4.57 9.31 10.56
C SER A 156 4.46 9.43 9.04
N LEU A 157 3.83 8.45 8.38
CA LEU A 157 3.56 8.52 6.93
C LEU A 157 2.60 9.66 6.60
N GLU A 158 1.52 9.81 7.34
CA GLU A 158 0.55 10.90 7.13
C GLU A 158 1.20 12.28 7.31
N GLY A 159 1.99 12.48 8.38
CA GLY A 159 2.68 13.75 8.63
C GLY A 159 3.77 14.08 7.59
N SER A 160 4.37 13.08 6.94
CA SER A 160 5.34 13.29 5.86
C SER A 160 4.70 13.71 4.53
N LEU A 161 3.38 13.57 4.40
CA LEU A 161 2.61 13.90 3.19
C LEU A 161 1.96 15.29 3.25
N GLU A 162 1.95 15.94 4.42
CA GLU A 162 1.40 17.29 4.62
C GLU A 162 2.44 18.42 4.46
N VAL A 163 3.72 18.09 4.25
CA VAL A 163 4.85 19.03 4.13
C VAL A 163 5.22 19.31 2.68
#